data_AF-A0A1G7TJM8-F1
#
_entry.id   AF-A0A1G7TJM8-F1
#
_cell.length_a   1.000
_cell.length_b   1.000
_cell.length_c   1.000
_cell.angle_alpha   90.00
_cell.angle_beta   90.00
_cell.angle_gamma   90.00
#
_symmetry.space_group_name_H-M   'P 1'
#
loop_
_entity.id
_entity.type
_entity.pdbx_description
1 polymer ?
#
loop_
_entity_poly.entity_id
_entity_poly.type
_entity_poly.pdbx_seq_one_letter_code
_entity_poly.pdbx_strand_id
1 'polypeptide(L)' 'MTISFETRAGQKFTVEQTGDIGHAIQGNVLKGRKLFVGRNMVFAKNDMLKVKVASK' A
#
# COMPACT_ATOMS: atom_id res chain seq x y z
N MET A 1 -7.31 1.56 -8.42
CA MET A 1 -6.85 2.77 -7.70
C MET A 1 -5.45 2.48 -7.16
N THR A 2 -4.46 3.30 -7.51
CA THR A 2 -3.07 3.03 -7.11
C THR A 2 -2.70 3.93 -5.95
N ILE A 3 -2.17 3.35 -4.88
CA ILE A 3 -1.81 4.05 -3.66
C ILE A 3 -0.30 3.90 -3.43
N SER A 4 0.40 5.01 -3.30
CA SER A 4 1.80 5.04 -2.86
C SER A 4 1.90 5.64 -1.47
N PHE A 5 2.65 5.03 -0.57
CA PHE A 5 2.80 5.47 0.81
C PHE A 5 4.16 5.06 1.39
N GLU A 6 4.52 5.67 2.51
CA GLU A 6 5.68 5.33 3.32
C GLU A 6 5.19 4.75 4.65
N THR A 7 5.74 3.64 5.13
CA THR A 7 5.40 3.10 6.47
C THR A 7 6.12 3.88 7.56
N ARG A 8 5.71 3.73 8.83
CA ARG A 8 6.46 4.35 9.96
C ARG A 8 7.90 3.84 10.08
N ALA A 9 8.17 2.65 9.55
CA ALA A 9 9.52 2.10 9.44
C ALA A 9 10.33 2.70 8.27
N GLY A 10 9.83 3.73 7.58
CA GLY A 10 10.49 4.40 6.46
C GLY A 10 10.44 3.63 5.13
N GLN A 11 9.61 2.57 5.04
CA GLN A 11 9.55 1.75 3.84
C GLN A 11 8.53 2.31 2.86
N LYS A 12 8.92 2.50 1.60
CA LYS A 12 8.03 3.00 0.56
C LYS A 12 7.37 1.85 -0.18
N PHE A 13 6.05 1.91 -0.31
CA PHE A 13 5.24 0.95 -1.05
C PHE A 13 4.39 1.67 -2.10
N THR A 14 4.18 1.00 -3.23
CA THR A 14 3.14 1.33 -4.21
C THR A 14 2.30 0.08 -4.39
N VAL A 15 0.99 0.22 -4.16
CA VAL A 15 0.05 -0.89 -4.19
C VAL A 15 -1.13 -0.53 -5.07
N GLU A 16 -1.64 -1.52 -5.80
CA GLU A 16 -2.94 -1.42 -6.44
C GLU A 16 -3.98 -1.87 -5.43
N GLN A 17 -4.84 -0.95 -5.00
CA GLN A 17 -5.90 -1.26 -4.04
C GLN A 17 -6.91 -2.21 -4.69
N THR A 18 -7.10 -3.38 -4.06
CA THR A 18 -8.07 -4.40 -4.45
C THR A 18 -9.26 -4.46 -3.48
N GLY A 19 -9.10 -3.93 -2.26
CA GLY A 19 -10.17 -3.88 -1.26
C GLY A 19 -9.90 -2.87 -0.15
N ASP A 20 -10.94 -2.51 0.60
CA ASP A 20 -10.87 -1.70 1.81
C ASP A 20 -11.61 -2.43 2.93
N ILE A 21 -10.93 -2.69 4.03
CA ILE A 21 -11.49 -3.39 5.21
C ILE A 21 -11.69 -2.44 6.39
N GLY A 22 -11.93 -1.16 6.10
CA GLY A 22 -12.20 -0.11 7.07
C GLY A 22 -10.93 0.49 7.65
N HIS A 23 -10.20 -0.27 8.47
CA HIS A 23 -8.98 0.18 9.15
C HIS A 23 -7.68 -0.13 8.37
N ALA A 24 -7.78 -0.90 7.29
CA ALA A 24 -6.66 -1.27 6.45
C ALA A 24 -7.09 -1.32 4.97
N ILE A 25 -6.11 -1.14 4.09
CA ILE A 25 -6.28 -1.34 2.64
C ILE A 25 -5.73 -2.71 2.26
N GLN A 26 -6.42 -3.42 1.39
CA GLN A 26 -5.91 -4.62 0.75
C GLN A 26 -5.49 -4.27 -0.68
N GLY A 27 -4.30 -4.69 -1.07
CA GLY A 27 -3.81 -4.40 -2.41
C GLY A 27 -2.66 -5.27 -2.87
N ASN A 28 -2.50 -5.35 -4.18
CA ASN A 28 -1.35 -6.01 -4.80
C ASN A 28 -0.17 -5.05 -4.80
N VAL A 29 0.98 -5.50 -4.27
CA VAL A 29 2.18 -4.67 -4.21
C VAL A 29 2.83 -4.58 -5.59
N LEU A 30 2.86 -3.37 -6.14
CA LEU A 30 3.52 -3.06 -7.41
C LEU A 30 5.00 -2.69 -7.20
N LYS A 31 5.31 -1.93 -6.13
CA LYS A 31 6.69 -1.55 -5.76
C LYS A 31 6.85 -1.53 -4.25
N GLY A 32 8.02 -1.94 -3.77
CA GLY A 32 8.34 -2.00 -2.34
C GLY A 32 9.51 -2.93 -2.08
N ARG A 33 9.54 -3.58 -0.91
CA ARG A 33 10.51 -4.65 -0.64
C ARG A 33 10.31 -5.80 -1.63
N LYS A 34 11.40 -6.25 -2.26
CA LYS A 34 11.41 -7.30 -3.30
C LYS A 34 10.62 -8.56 -2.91
N LEU A 35 10.65 -8.94 -1.63
CA LEU A 35 9.93 -10.09 -1.10
C LEU A 35 8.39 -9.99 -1.22
N PHE A 36 7.85 -8.78 -1.25
CA PHE A 36 6.40 -8.53 -1.24
C PHE A 36 5.84 -8.13 -2.60
N VAL A 37 6.69 -7.74 -3.56
CA VAL A 37 6.24 -7.35 -4.91
C VAL A 37 5.50 -8.52 -5.59
N GLY A 38 4.33 -8.23 -6.17
CA GLY A 38 3.45 -9.21 -6.79
C GLY A 38 2.57 -9.99 -5.81
N ARG A 39 2.72 -9.76 -4.48
CA ARG A 39 1.83 -10.36 -3.47
C ARG A 39 0.67 -9.45 -3.15
N ASN A 40 -0.46 -10.06 -2.82
CA ASN A 40 -1.57 -9.37 -2.18
C ASN A 40 -1.25 -9.18 -0.69
N MET A 41 -1.28 -7.94 -0.22
CA MET A 41 -0.91 -7.56 1.13
C MET A 41 -1.98 -6.64 1.72
N VAL A 42 -2.07 -6.64 3.04
CA VAL A 42 -2.95 -5.75 3.81
C VAL A 42 -2.08 -4.73 4.53
N PHE A 43 -2.42 -3.45 4.39
CA PHE A 43 -1.69 -2.34 5.00
C PHE A 43 -2.62 -1.54 5.89
N ALA A 44 -2.27 -1.42 7.17
CA ALA A 44 -3.06 -0.66 8.13
C ALA A 44 -2.96 0.84 7.85
N LYS A 45 -4.10 1.54 7.78
CA LYS A 45 -4.16 2.97 7.40
C LYS A 45 -3.40 3.86 8.38
N ASN A 46 -3.32 3.46 9.64
CA ASN A 46 -2.58 4.18 10.69
C ASN A 46 -1.05 4.14 10.55
N ASP A 47 -0.53 3.16 9.81
CA ASP A 47 0.90 2.99 9.53
C ASP A 47 1.32 3.64 8.20
N MET A 48 0.35 4.01 7.36
CA MET A 48 0.60 4.64 6.08
C MET A 48 0.79 6.16 6.23
N LEU A 49 1.98 6.63 5.91
CA LEU A 49 2.39 8.03 5.89
C LEU A 49 2.53 8.53 4.45
N LYS A 50 2.41 9.86 4.26
CA LYS A 50 2.60 10.54 2.97
C LYS A 50 1.87 9.86 1.80
N VAL A 51 0.62 9.48 2.06
CA VAL A 51 -0.19 8.72 1.11
C VAL A 51 -0.47 9.58 -0.13
N LYS A 52 -0.15 9.03 -1.31
CA LYS A 52 -0.48 9.57 -2.63
C LYS A 52 -1.39 8.60 -3.34
N VAL A 53 -2.60 9.05 -3.65
CA VAL A 53 -3.58 8.28 -4.42
C VAL A 53 -3.58 8.78 -5.85
N ALA A 54 -3.34 7.88 -6.79
CA ALA A 54 -3.58 8.13 -8.21
C ALA A 54 -4.87 7.40 -8.59
N SER A 55 -5.92 8.18 -8.90
CA SER A 55 -7.06 7.67 -9.64
C SER A 55 -6.70 7.69 -11.12
N LYS A 56 -6.95 6.57 -11.81
CA LYS A 56 -6.98 6.57 -13.26
C LYS A 56 -8.24 7.31 -13.72
#